data_AF-A0A7D5KAD0-F1
#
_entry.id   AF-A0A7D5KAD0-F1
#
_cell.length_a   1.000
_cell.length_b   1.000
_cell.length_c   1.000
_cell.angle_alpha   90.00
_cell.angle_beta   90.00
_cell.angle_gamma   90.00
#
_symmetry.space_group_name_H-M   'P 1'
#
loop_
_entity.id
_entity.type
_entity.pdbx_description
1 polymer ?
#
loop_
_entity_poly.entity_id
_entity_poly.type
_entity_poly.pdbx_seq_one_letter_code
_entity_poly.pdbx_strand_id
1 'polypeptide(L)'
;MGTGRPSKAECLDGFSDAIGAVERLGPEAFPQRDVFEPSRRVTRSDADHVVDSRSDLLDALSDHAPGAVIWVDGTIDVGDAEGLDLADVTLASGYGVPDRATGTLWSSEKPQPLFQAHDDVRLTGLRLFGDEFEYFDPADRFPGVDKPIYEVGASAAVYVRGDGVELDNLLLSGWTHAGIGIRRDGRGDMSTHIHHVDAVDNPAESLGYGVAVREGRPLVELSYFDNNRHSIAGSGRENCGYAVRFCVFGGYHTSHAIDMHGKHVDGYDLPIAGNRLEVYNNVVKLRRSYHDGRHRSAVKIRGRPTEGAEIVGNWFFNERSEVDNETSKSAVRQLHAPKRAYRKMRVADNVYGIDRSAERVDLTAEPDLSLADAPSGTASRSLLGAVRSLL
;
A
#
# COMPACT_ATOMS: atom_id res chain seq x y z
N MET A 1 -13.85 12.47 -25.65
CA MET A 1 -12.51 11.83 -25.74
C MET A 1 -12.39 11.00 -24.47
N GLY A 2 -12.29 9.68 -24.61
CA GLY A 2 -12.62 8.72 -23.56
C GLY A 2 -11.67 8.74 -22.37
N THR A 3 -12.24 8.63 -21.17
CA THR A 3 -11.60 8.49 -19.85
C THR A 3 -11.03 7.06 -19.65
N GLY A 4 -10.25 6.57 -20.61
CA GLY A 4 -9.73 5.21 -20.60
C GLY A 4 -8.73 5.02 -19.46
N ARG A 5 -9.13 4.29 -18.41
CA ARG A 5 -8.20 3.81 -17.38
C ARG A 5 -7.12 2.92 -18.05
N PRO A 6 -5.85 3.01 -17.63
CA PRO A 6 -4.77 2.21 -18.23
C PRO A 6 -5.02 0.72 -17.98
N SER A 7 -4.81 -0.09 -19.02
CA SER A 7 -4.88 -1.54 -19.00
C SER A 7 -3.73 -2.14 -18.19
N LYS A 8 -3.90 -3.33 -17.61
CA LYS A 8 -2.83 -4.05 -16.89
C LYS A 8 -1.53 -4.19 -17.70
N ALA A 9 -1.60 -4.30 -19.02
CA ALA A 9 -0.40 -4.36 -19.87
C ALA A 9 0.37 -3.02 -19.84
N GLU A 10 -0.32 -1.89 -20.01
CA GLU A 10 0.27 -0.55 -19.89
C GLU A 10 0.83 -0.30 -18.48
N CYS A 11 0.16 -0.84 -17.46
CA CYS A 11 0.62 -0.77 -16.08
C CYS A 11 1.91 -1.58 -15.88
N LEU A 12 1.96 -2.83 -16.37
CA LEU A 12 3.10 -3.74 -16.20
C LEU A 12 4.33 -3.37 -17.05
N ASP A 13 4.15 -2.67 -18.18
CA ASP A 13 5.27 -2.15 -18.99
C ASP A 13 6.14 -1.18 -18.16
N GLY A 14 5.54 -0.38 -17.28
CA GLY A 14 6.26 0.47 -16.31
C GLY A 14 6.99 -0.29 -15.19
N PHE A 15 6.79 -1.61 -15.08
CA PHE A 15 7.47 -2.49 -14.12
C PHE A 15 8.33 -3.55 -14.82
N SER A 16 8.57 -3.48 -16.13
CA SER A 16 9.30 -4.52 -16.88
C SER A 16 10.65 -4.87 -16.23
N ASP A 17 11.36 -3.86 -15.75
CA ASP A 17 12.65 -4.02 -15.07
C ASP A 17 12.48 -4.67 -13.68
N ALA A 18 11.47 -4.24 -12.92
CA ALA A 18 11.16 -4.82 -11.61
C ALA A 18 10.58 -6.23 -11.71
N ILE A 19 9.92 -6.61 -12.82
CA ILE A 19 9.38 -7.95 -13.12
C ILE A 19 10.49 -8.86 -13.66
N GLY A 20 11.41 -8.34 -14.47
CA GLY A 20 12.57 -9.04 -15.01
C GLY A 20 13.73 -9.20 -14.03
N ALA A 21 13.84 -8.32 -13.03
CA ALA A 21 14.90 -8.37 -12.03
C ALA A 21 14.79 -9.64 -11.17
N VAL A 22 15.89 -10.40 -11.18
CA VAL A 22 16.17 -11.51 -10.26
C VAL A 22 16.86 -10.99 -8.99
N GLU A 23 17.42 -9.78 -9.05
CA GLU A 23 18.15 -9.11 -7.98
C GLU A 23 17.29 -8.03 -7.30
N ARG A 24 17.59 -7.76 -6.03
CA ARG A 24 16.94 -6.71 -5.22
C ARG A 24 17.26 -5.34 -5.82
N LEU A 25 16.23 -4.56 -6.13
CA LEU A 25 16.39 -3.14 -6.41
C LEU A 25 16.50 -2.40 -5.07
N GLY A 26 17.56 -1.65 -4.86
CA GLY A 26 17.65 -0.73 -3.73
C GLY A 26 16.73 0.49 -3.94
N PRO A 27 16.36 1.22 -2.88
CA PRO A 27 15.46 2.38 -2.97
C PRO A 27 15.97 3.44 -3.95
N GLU A 28 17.29 3.63 -4.04
CA GLU A 28 17.92 4.56 -4.98
C GLU A 28 17.93 4.08 -6.45
N ALA A 29 17.66 2.80 -6.68
CA ALA A 29 17.67 2.17 -8.01
C ALA A 29 16.26 1.95 -8.58
N PHE A 30 15.21 2.47 -7.93
CA PHE A 30 13.84 2.34 -8.43
C PHE A 30 13.62 3.22 -9.67
N PRO A 31 13.20 2.62 -10.80
CA PRO A 31 12.96 3.39 -12.01
C PRO A 31 11.73 4.30 -11.85
N GLN A 32 11.88 5.58 -12.23
CA GLN A 32 10.74 6.49 -12.38
C GLN A 32 9.82 6.00 -13.51
N ARG A 33 8.50 6.12 -13.33
CA ARG A 33 7.48 5.49 -14.21
C ARG A 33 6.59 6.54 -14.87
N ASP A 34 6.68 6.68 -16.19
CA ASP A 34 5.82 7.59 -16.96
C ASP A 34 4.43 7.00 -17.25
N VAL A 35 3.69 6.58 -16.22
CA VAL A 35 2.40 5.85 -16.37
C VAL A 35 1.20 6.78 -16.12
N PHE A 36 1.42 8.08 -15.98
CA PHE A 36 0.41 8.99 -15.46
C PHE A 36 -0.21 9.93 -16.50
N GLU A 37 -1.53 10.15 -16.40
CA GLU A 37 -2.25 11.19 -17.15
C GLU A 37 -1.59 12.56 -16.93
N PRO A 38 -1.08 13.24 -17.98
CA PRO A 38 -0.40 14.52 -17.84
C PRO A 38 -1.21 15.59 -17.08
N SER A 39 -2.54 15.53 -17.16
CA SER A 39 -3.47 16.49 -16.55
C SER A 39 -3.55 16.46 -15.03
N ARG A 40 -3.09 15.39 -14.37
CA ARG A 40 -3.10 15.30 -12.90
C ARG A 40 -1.72 15.56 -12.28
N ARG A 41 -0.69 15.83 -13.09
CA ARG A 41 0.69 16.02 -12.62
C ARG A 41 0.81 17.36 -11.91
N VAL A 42 1.33 17.34 -10.70
CA VAL A 42 1.75 18.55 -10.00
C VAL A 42 3.18 18.87 -10.44
N THR A 43 3.45 20.14 -10.66
CA THR A 43 4.73 20.67 -11.06
C THR A 43 5.14 21.79 -10.11
N ARG A 44 6.43 22.11 -10.09
CA ARG A 44 6.96 23.23 -9.31
C ARG A 44 6.29 24.56 -9.66
N SER A 45 5.78 24.75 -10.89
CA SER A 45 5.06 25.97 -11.27
C SER A 45 3.64 26.06 -10.73
N ASP A 46 3.09 24.97 -10.23
CA ASP A 46 1.77 24.94 -9.57
C ASP A 46 1.86 25.31 -8.09
N ALA A 47 3.07 25.48 -7.56
CA ALA A 47 3.32 25.64 -6.12
C ALA A 47 2.97 27.04 -5.61
N ASP A 48 2.20 27.09 -4.52
CA ASP A 48 2.01 28.29 -3.70
C ASP A 48 3.23 28.52 -2.79
N HIS A 49 3.84 27.44 -2.31
CA HIS A 49 5.05 27.45 -1.51
C HIS A 49 6.09 26.48 -2.10
N VAL A 50 7.34 26.91 -2.19
CA VAL A 50 8.47 26.04 -2.50
C VAL A 50 9.37 25.97 -1.27
N VAL A 51 9.64 24.76 -0.79
CA VAL A 51 10.37 24.52 0.46
C VAL A 51 11.59 23.64 0.20
N ASP A 52 12.73 23.99 0.77
CA ASP A 52 13.98 23.22 0.68
C ASP A 52 14.67 23.02 2.05
N SER A 53 14.04 23.50 3.12
CA SER A 53 14.52 23.35 4.49
C SER A 53 13.43 22.90 5.46
N ARG A 54 13.84 22.41 6.63
CA ARG A 54 12.91 21.99 7.70
C ARG A 54 12.03 23.15 8.17
N SER A 55 12.61 24.35 8.32
CA SER A 55 11.84 25.52 8.75
C SER A 55 10.77 25.87 7.73
N ASP A 56 11.14 25.96 6.45
CA ASP A 56 10.19 26.35 5.40
C ASP A 56 9.05 25.34 5.26
N LEU A 57 9.35 24.04 5.39
CA LEU A 57 8.33 22.99 5.40
C LEU A 57 7.36 23.17 6.57
N LEU A 58 7.87 23.35 7.79
CA LEU A 58 7.03 23.51 8.98
C LEU A 58 6.19 24.80 8.91
N ASP A 59 6.80 25.89 8.45
CA ASP A 59 6.12 27.18 8.31
C ASP A 59 5.01 27.08 7.26
N ALA A 60 5.28 26.50 6.09
CA ALA A 60 4.29 26.31 5.03
C ALA A 60 3.15 25.37 5.44
N LEU A 61 3.42 24.32 6.23
CA LEU A 61 2.37 23.44 6.75
C LEU A 61 1.52 24.11 7.85
N SER A 62 2.08 25.05 8.59
CA SER A 62 1.39 25.71 9.70
C SER A 62 0.40 26.80 9.27
N ASP A 63 0.64 27.43 8.11
CA ASP A 63 -0.12 28.59 7.63
C ASP A 63 -0.21 28.59 6.10
N HIS A 64 -1.03 27.68 5.56
CA HIS A 64 -1.35 27.65 4.13
C HIS A 64 -2.83 27.96 3.88
N ALA A 65 -3.14 28.44 2.67
CA ALA A 65 -4.51 28.55 2.22
C ALA A 65 -5.11 27.14 1.99
N PRO A 66 -6.44 26.96 2.18
CA PRO A 66 -7.13 25.75 1.75
C PRO A 66 -6.88 25.45 0.26
N GLY A 67 -6.51 24.21 -0.05
CA GLY A 67 -6.16 23.74 -1.39
C GLY A 67 -4.74 24.08 -1.84
N ALA A 68 -3.88 24.62 -0.96
CA ALA A 68 -2.52 25.04 -1.34
C ALA A 68 -1.64 23.87 -1.82
N VAL A 69 -0.72 24.19 -2.72
CA VAL A 69 0.33 23.29 -3.21
C VAL A 69 1.66 23.68 -2.59
N ILE A 70 2.23 22.78 -1.78
CA ILE A 70 3.55 22.92 -1.19
C ILE A 70 4.51 21.99 -1.95
N TRP A 71 5.49 22.56 -2.64
CA TRP A 71 6.48 21.82 -3.42
C TRP A 71 7.79 21.66 -2.67
N VAL A 72 8.21 20.42 -2.43
CA VAL A 72 9.50 20.10 -1.80
C VAL A 72 10.60 20.05 -2.86
N ASP A 73 11.59 20.94 -2.75
CA ASP A 73 12.65 21.17 -3.74
C ASP A 73 14.04 20.82 -3.20
N GLY A 74 14.17 19.67 -2.54
CA GLY A 74 15.45 19.26 -1.97
C GLY A 74 15.36 18.03 -1.07
N THR A 75 16.44 17.75 -0.36
CA THR A 75 16.47 16.74 0.69
C THR A 75 16.40 17.42 2.05
N ILE A 76 15.32 17.18 2.79
CA ILE A 76 15.05 17.80 4.08
C ILE A 76 15.12 16.73 5.17
N ASP A 77 16.02 16.95 6.13
CA ASP A 77 15.99 16.25 7.41
C ASP A 77 14.88 16.88 8.27
N VAL A 78 13.84 16.10 8.56
CA VAL A 78 12.70 16.58 9.37
C VAL A 78 12.94 16.39 10.87
N GLY A 79 14.08 15.82 11.27
CA GLY A 79 14.49 15.60 12.66
C GLY A 79 13.43 14.89 13.48
N ASP A 80 13.13 15.45 14.66
CA ASP A 80 12.14 14.97 15.63
C ASP A 80 10.69 15.41 15.31
N ALA A 81 10.41 15.88 14.09
CA ALA A 81 9.04 16.18 13.70
C ALA A 81 8.17 14.92 13.72
N GLU A 82 7.04 15.00 14.40
CA GLU A 82 6.07 13.92 14.52
C GLU A 82 4.66 14.49 14.46
N GLY A 83 3.75 13.78 13.81
CA GLY A 83 2.33 14.08 13.79
C GLY A 83 1.97 15.34 13.03
N LEU A 84 2.78 15.75 12.03
CA LEU A 84 2.53 16.93 11.21
C LEU A 84 1.19 16.80 10.48
N ASP A 85 0.26 17.70 10.77
CA ASP A 85 -1.08 17.68 10.21
C ASP A 85 -1.07 18.16 8.75
N LEU A 86 -1.71 17.40 7.87
CA LEU A 86 -2.02 17.76 6.49
C LEU A 86 -3.55 17.81 6.37
N ALA A 87 -4.12 18.92 5.92
CA ALA A 87 -5.56 19.05 5.71
C ALA A 87 -5.83 20.04 4.58
N ASP A 88 -6.64 19.66 3.59
CA ASP A 88 -6.95 20.48 2.42
C ASP A 88 -5.67 21.06 1.76
N VAL A 89 -4.72 20.17 1.44
CA VAL A 89 -3.38 20.53 0.98
C VAL A 89 -2.79 19.47 0.07
N THR A 90 -2.00 19.91 -0.91
CA THR A 90 -1.16 19.04 -1.73
C THR A 90 0.32 19.23 -1.38
N LEU A 91 0.95 18.20 -0.81
CA LEU A 91 2.40 18.17 -0.62
C LEU A 91 3.03 17.38 -1.77
N ALA A 92 3.82 18.06 -2.61
CA ALA A 92 4.24 17.54 -3.90
C ALA A 92 5.77 17.60 -4.12
N SER A 93 6.27 16.69 -4.96
CA SER A 93 7.55 16.86 -5.66
C SER A 93 7.61 16.03 -6.95
N GLY A 94 8.81 15.75 -7.48
CA GLY A 94 9.03 15.16 -8.81
C GLY A 94 9.23 13.65 -8.90
N TYR A 95 9.15 12.87 -7.80
CA TYR A 95 9.26 11.41 -7.87
C TYR A 95 8.21 10.80 -8.81
N GLY A 96 8.54 9.68 -9.44
CA GLY A 96 7.67 9.02 -10.41
C GLY A 96 7.70 9.65 -11.81
N VAL A 97 8.21 10.87 -11.99
CA VAL A 97 8.34 11.50 -13.31
C VAL A 97 9.80 11.45 -13.78
N PRO A 98 10.10 10.80 -14.92
CA PRO A 98 11.45 10.72 -15.46
C PRO A 98 12.17 12.07 -15.53
N ASP A 99 13.44 12.08 -15.16
CA ASP A 99 14.36 13.21 -15.24
C ASP A 99 13.95 14.43 -14.40
N ARG A 100 13.00 14.30 -13.47
CA ARG A 100 12.65 15.37 -12.52
C ARG A 100 13.41 15.26 -11.21
N ALA A 101 13.89 16.42 -10.75
CA ALA A 101 14.37 16.59 -9.38
C ALA A 101 13.29 16.16 -8.40
N THR A 102 13.69 15.41 -7.37
CA THR A 102 12.78 14.76 -6.43
C THR A 102 13.08 15.22 -5.01
N GLY A 103 12.05 15.71 -4.35
CA GLY A 103 12.03 16.06 -2.95
C GLY A 103 12.09 14.80 -2.08
N THR A 104 12.98 14.82 -1.09
CA THR A 104 13.16 13.75 -0.11
C THR A 104 12.93 14.32 1.27
N LEU A 105 12.04 13.71 2.03
CA LEU A 105 11.89 13.97 3.47
C LEU A 105 12.38 12.72 4.21
N TRP A 106 13.28 12.92 5.16
CA TRP A 106 13.82 11.81 5.93
C TRP A 106 13.97 12.14 7.41
N SER A 107 13.87 11.13 8.26
CA SER A 107 14.13 11.23 9.69
C SER A 107 14.90 10.01 10.17
N SER A 108 15.98 10.24 10.93
CA SER A 108 16.62 9.18 11.74
C SER A 108 15.95 8.98 13.10
N GLU A 109 15.00 9.85 13.45
CA GLU A 109 14.13 9.65 14.60
C GLU A 109 13.01 8.66 14.25
N LYS A 110 12.20 8.25 15.23
CA LYS A 110 11.15 7.24 15.06
C LYS A 110 9.74 7.84 15.14
N PRO A 111 9.35 8.77 14.24
CA PRO A 111 8.05 9.42 14.34
C PRO A 111 6.92 8.42 14.09
N GLN A 112 5.84 8.50 14.86
CA GLN A 112 4.75 7.53 14.80
C GLN A 112 3.34 8.17 14.75
N PRO A 113 2.98 8.90 13.67
CA PRO A 113 3.64 8.97 12.36
C PRO A 113 4.40 10.28 12.13
N LEU A 114 5.12 10.43 11.01
CA LEU A 114 5.60 11.74 10.54
C LEU A 114 4.43 12.66 10.15
N PHE A 115 3.52 12.19 9.28
CA PHE A 115 2.36 12.95 8.83
C PHE A 115 1.02 12.35 9.27
N GLN A 116 0.05 13.22 9.58
CA GLN A 116 -1.36 12.89 9.74
C GLN A 116 -2.17 13.51 8.60
N ALA A 117 -2.63 12.68 7.67
CA ALA A 117 -3.46 13.11 6.55
C ALA A 117 -4.94 13.13 6.96
N HIS A 118 -5.51 14.34 7.08
CA HIS A 118 -6.93 14.58 7.34
C HIS A 118 -7.71 14.63 6.02
N ASP A 119 -8.74 15.46 5.94
CA ASP A 119 -9.62 15.53 4.78
C ASP A 119 -8.93 16.28 3.62
N ASP A 120 -9.22 15.86 2.38
CA ASP A 120 -8.83 16.52 1.12
C ASP A 120 -7.32 16.72 0.97
N VAL A 121 -6.55 15.69 1.29
CA VAL A 121 -5.08 15.69 1.24
C VAL A 121 -4.56 14.94 0.01
N ARG A 122 -3.57 15.51 -0.67
CA ARG A 122 -2.75 14.78 -1.65
C ARG A 122 -1.26 14.79 -1.28
N LEU A 123 -0.63 13.63 -1.22
CA LEU A 123 0.83 13.51 -1.18
C LEU A 123 1.29 12.91 -2.49
N THR A 124 2.12 13.63 -3.24
CA THR A 124 2.55 13.18 -4.56
C THR A 124 4.02 13.41 -4.86
N GLY A 125 4.69 12.47 -5.50
CA GLY A 125 6.02 12.69 -6.07
C GLY A 125 7.14 12.87 -5.02
N LEU A 126 7.01 12.27 -3.83
CA LEU A 126 7.99 12.42 -2.74
C LEU A 126 8.72 11.11 -2.46
N ARG A 127 9.95 11.23 -1.95
CA ARG A 127 10.62 10.15 -1.22
C ARG A 127 10.47 10.40 0.27
N LEU A 128 9.97 9.42 1.01
CA LEU A 128 9.71 9.46 2.44
C LEU A 128 10.50 8.34 3.13
N PHE A 129 11.56 8.73 3.82
CA PHE A 129 12.54 7.82 4.39
C PHE A 129 12.53 7.83 5.92
N GLY A 130 12.38 6.64 6.49
CA GLY A 130 12.45 6.42 7.93
C GLY A 130 13.86 6.08 8.40
N ASP A 131 13.91 5.51 9.59
CA ASP A 131 15.12 5.30 10.38
C ASP A 131 15.80 3.94 10.15
N GLU A 132 15.12 2.95 9.56
CA GLU A 132 15.57 1.56 9.59
C GLU A 132 15.28 0.79 8.29
N PHE A 133 16.33 0.64 7.47
CA PHE A 133 16.29 0.03 6.14
C PHE A 133 16.70 -1.45 6.13
N GLU A 134 17.31 -1.91 7.22
CA GLU A 134 17.74 -3.29 7.39
C GLU A 134 16.73 -4.08 8.22
N TYR A 135 16.89 -5.40 8.25
CA TYR A 135 16.05 -6.26 9.08
C TYR A 135 16.18 -5.86 10.55
N PHE A 136 15.05 -5.46 11.15
CA PHE A 136 15.00 -4.97 12.52
C PHE A 136 14.20 -5.92 13.39
N ASP A 137 14.87 -6.58 14.33
CA ASP A 137 14.24 -7.34 15.39
C ASP A 137 14.55 -6.67 16.75
N PRO A 138 13.52 -6.17 17.47
CA PRO A 138 13.71 -5.63 18.81
C PRO A 138 14.38 -6.60 19.77
N ALA A 139 14.14 -7.91 19.63
CA ALA A 139 14.73 -8.92 20.51
C ALA A 139 16.25 -9.03 20.30
N ASP A 140 16.73 -8.82 19.08
CA ASP A 140 18.16 -8.82 18.75
C ASP A 140 18.83 -7.50 19.14
N ARG A 141 18.14 -6.37 18.92
CA ARG A 141 18.66 -5.02 19.19
C ARG A 141 18.72 -4.71 20.70
N PHE A 142 17.75 -5.22 21.45
CA PHE A 142 17.58 -4.96 22.88
C PHE A 142 17.48 -6.28 23.67
N PRO A 143 18.58 -7.06 23.73
CA PRO A 143 18.55 -8.36 24.38
C PRO A 143 18.21 -8.24 25.87
N GLY A 144 17.24 -9.05 26.32
CA GLY A 144 16.75 -9.04 27.70
C GLY A 144 15.69 -7.98 28.01
N VAL A 145 15.26 -7.20 27.01
CA VAL A 145 14.14 -6.28 27.11
C VAL A 145 12.88 -6.94 26.53
N ASP A 146 11.98 -7.40 27.40
CA ASP A 146 10.67 -7.91 27.01
C ASP A 146 9.68 -6.74 26.85
N LYS A 147 9.89 -5.94 25.80
CA LYS A 147 8.99 -4.84 25.45
C LYS A 147 8.38 -5.04 24.07
N PRO A 148 7.09 -4.72 23.88
CA PRO A 148 6.49 -4.66 22.56
C PRO A 148 7.28 -3.72 21.66
N ILE A 149 7.39 -4.07 20.37
CA ILE A 149 8.05 -3.23 19.35
C ILE A 149 7.52 -1.78 19.31
N TYR A 150 6.26 -1.56 19.67
CA TYR A 150 5.67 -0.22 19.81
C TYR A 150 6.33 0.66 20.88
N GLU A 151 6.99 0.08 21.88
CA GLU A 151 7.66 0.84 22.94
C GLU A 151 9.14 1.14 22.65
N VAL A 152 9.72 0.45 21.66
CA VAL A 152 11.18 0.45 21.46
C VAL A 152 11.61 0.74 20.03
N GLY A 153 10.68 0.81 19.08
CA GLY A 153 11.12 0.89 17.70
C GLY A 153 10.07 1.00 16.62
N ALA A 154 8.88 1.59 16.84
CA ALA A 154 7.87 1.75 15.78
C ALA A 154 7.91 3.16 15.15
N SER A 155 8.02 3.24 13.82
CA SER A 155 7.99 4.48 13.04
C SER A 155 7.08 4.35 11.82
N ALA A 156 6.44 5.43 11.40
CA ALA A 156 5.56 5.43 10.24
C ALA A 156 5.59 6.74 9.47
N ALA A 157 5.50 6.68 8.13
CA ALA A 157 5.53 7.89 7.31
C ALA A 157 4.22 8.67 7.40
N VAL A 158 3.09 8.03 7.09
CA VAL A 158 1.78 8.70 6.99
C VAL A 158 0.71 7.89 7.70
N TYR A 159 -0.06 8.51 8.58
CA TYR A 159 -1.36 7.98 9.00
C TYR A 159 -2.51 8.75 8.35
N VAL A 160 -3.38 8.02 7.65
CA VAL A 160 -4.60 8.54 7.06
C VAL A 160 -5.72 8.52 8.09
N ARG A 161 -6.33 9.68 8.32
CA ARG A 161 -7.40 9.95 9.29
C ARG A 161 -8.70 10.38 8.62
N GLY A 162 -8.59 11.18 7.55
CA GLY A 162 -9.73 11.81 6.88
C GLY A 162 -10.22 11.11 5.61
N ASP A 163 -11.02 11.85 4.84
CA ASP A 163 -11.62 11.52 3.56
C ASP A 163 -10.98 12.28 2.39
N GLY A 164 -11.16 11.80 1.16
CA GLY A 164 -10.60 12.48 -0.01
C GLY A 164 -9.07 12.45 -0.06
N VAL A 165 -8.44 11.43 0.54
CA VAL A 165 -6.97 11.31 0.60
C VAL A 165 -6.44 10.53 -0.60
N GLU A 166 -5.55 11.16 -1.36
CA GLU A 166 -4.81 10.57 -2.48
C GLU A 166 -3.31 10.50 -2.16
N LEU A 167 -2.73 9.31 -2.21
CA LEU A 167 -1.30 9.08 -1.99
C LEU A 167 -0.72 8.45 -3.25
N ASP A 168 0.05 9.23 -4.02
CA ASP A 168 0.51 8.80 -5.33
C ASP A 168 1.97 9.11 -5.63
N ASN A 169 2.62 8.32 -6.49
CA ASN A 169 4.02 8.58 -6.88
C ASN A 169 4.94 8.78 -5.67
N LEU A 170 4.84 7.90 -4.66
CA LEU A 170 5.66 7.98 -3.45
C LEU A 170 6.69 6.86 -3.44
N LEU A 171 7.90 7.14 -2.94
CA LEU A 171 8.83 6.12 -2.47
C LEU A 171 8.83 6.12 -0.95
N LEU A 172 8.43 5.02 -0.33
CA LEU A 172 8.32 4.85 1.12
C LEU A 172 9.28 3.74 1.56
N SER A 173 10.25 4.08 2.39
CA SER A 173 11.29 3.13 2.81
C SER A 173 11.80 3.42 4.21
N GLY A 174 12.25 2.39 4.92
CA GLY A 174 12.92 2.56 6.22
C GLY A 174 11.98 2.68 7.41
N TRP A 175 10.70 2.31 7.29
CA TRP A 175 9.69 2.48 8.33
C TRP A 175 9.44 1.17 9.08
N THR A 176 9.68 1.14 10.38
CA THR A 176 9.56 -0.10 11.16
C THR A 176 8.12 -0.51 11.44
N HIS A 177 7.17 0.44 11.49
CA HIS A 177 5.75 0.12 11.57
C HIS A 177 5.12 0.08 10.18
N ALA A 178 4.97 1.23 9.52
CA ALA A 178 4.33 1.26 8.20
C ALA A 178 4.76 2.47 7.36
N GLY A 179 4.94 2.29 6.05
CA GLY A 179 4.98 3.43 5.13
C GLY A 179 3.67 4.23 5.19
N ILE A 180 2.54 3.55 4.96
CA ILE A 180 1.20 4.16 5.04
C ILE A 180 0.34 3.37 6.04
N GLY A 181 -0.28 4.06 7.00
CA GLY A 181 -1.25 3.48 7.92
C GLY A 181 -2.64 4.08 7.76
N ILE A 182 -3.66 3.28 7.45
CA ILE A 182 -5.06 3.72 7.45
C ILE A 182 -5.62 3.57 8.85
N ARG A 183 -5.94 4.70 9.49
CA ARG A 183 -6.46 4.78 10.86
C ARG A 183 -7.74 5.62 10.91
N ARG A 184 -8.70 5.27 10.04
CA ARG A 184 -10.01 5.92 9.90
C ARG A 184 -11.01 5.28 10.86
N ASP A 185 -10.80 5.49 12.16
CA ASP A 185 -11.60 4.85 13.21
C ASP A 185 -13.10 5.16 13.03
N GLY A 186 -13.93 4.13 13.00
CA GLY A 186 -15.38 4.23 12.81
C GLY A 186 -15.85 4.44 11.36
N ARG A 187 -14.95 4.49 10.37
CA ARG A 187 -15.29 4.65 8.94
C ARG A 187 -14.92 3.38 8.16
N GLY A 188 -15.77 2.98 7.21
CA GLY A 188 -15.65 1.70 6.50
C GLY A 188 -15.66 1.80 4.98
N ASP A 189 -15.65 3.01 4.42
CA ASP A 189 -15.75 3.29 2.99
C ASP A 189 -14.39 3.39 2.28
N MET A 190 -14.44 3.32 0.94
CA MET A 190 -13.30 3.37 0.04
C MET A 190 -12.93 4.81 -0.36
N SER A 191 -12.68 5.68 0.62
CA SER A 191 -12.38 7.10 0.35
C SER A 191 -10.89 7.43 0.17
N THR A 192 -9.99 6.47 0.45
CA THR A 192 -8.54 6.64 0.29
C THR A 192 -8.05 5.90 -0.95
N HIS A 193 -7.31 6.60 -1.80
CA HIS A 193 -6.69 6.05 -3.02
C HIS A 193 -5.17 6.09 -2.90
N ILE A 194 -4.53 4.93 -3.04
CA ILE A 194 -3.07 4.76 -2.99
C ILE A 194 -2.65 4.16 -4.32
N HIS A 195 -1.80 4.86 -5.09
CA HIS A 195 -1.40 4.35 -6.40
C HIS A 195 -0.05 4.85 -6.88
N HIS A 196 0.66 4.07 -7.71
CA HIS A 196 2.03 4.39 -8.12
C HIS A 196 2.99 4.61 -6.94
N VAL A 197 2.76 3.90 -5.82
CA VAL A 197 3.69 3.93 -4.70
C VAL A 197 4.69 2.79 -4.81
N ASP A 198 5.93 3.08 -4.46
CA ASP A 198 6.98 2.11 -4.21
C ASP A 198 7.17 2.03 -2.69
N ALA A 199 6.69 0.98 -2.06
CA ALA A 199 6.89 0.76 -0.63
C ALA A 199 7.85 -0.42 -0.43
N VAL A 200 9.09 -0.09 -0.07
CA VAL A 200 10.20 -1.04 -0.06
C VAL A 200 11.00 -0.94 1.25
N ASP A 201 11.77 -1.98 1.57
CA ASP A 201 12.72 -1.94 2.68
C ASP A 201 12.09 -1.49 4.02
N ASN A 202 10.96 -2.12 4.36
CA ASN A 202 10.34 -2.04 5.70
C ASN A 202 10.37 -3.42 6.40
N PRO A 203 11.54 -4.06 6.63
CA PRO A 203 11.64 -5.45 7.08
C PRO A 203 11.70 -5.61 8.61
N ALA A 204 10.86 -4.91 9.38
CA ALA A 204 10.84 -5.05 10.84
C ALA A 204 10.06 -6.30 11.31
N GLU A 205 10.61 -7.06 12.25
CA GLU A 205 9.95 -8.22 12.85
C GLU A 205 8.73 -7.79 13.65
N SER A 206 7.69 -8.63 13.67
CA SER A 206 6.35 -8.33 14.20
C SER A 206 5.58 -7.18 13.52
N LEU A 207 6.24 -6.20 12.88
CA LEU A 207 5.64 -5.08 12.14
C LEU A 207 6.05 -5.07 10.66
N GLY A 208 6.63 -3.98 10.16
CA GLY A 208 7.24 -3.88 8.82
C GLY A 208 6.25 -3.88 7.66
N TYR A 209 5.38 -2.87 7.59
CA TYR A 209 4.30 -2.81 6.61
C TYR A 209 4.55 -1.79 5.49
N GLY A 210 4.23 -2.14 4.24
CA GLY A 210 4.09 -1.13 3.19
C GLY A 210 2.84 -0.27 3.45
N VAL A 211 1.68 -0.95 3.49
CA VAL A 211 0.38 -0.40 3.86
C VAL A 211 -0.22 -1.20 5.03
N ALA A 212 -0.62 -0.52 6.10
CA ALA A 212 -1.29 -1.12 7.24
C ALA A 212 -2.70 -0.56 7.40
N VAL A 213 -3.73 -1.39 7.32
CA VAL A 213 -5.13 -0.98 7.46
C VAL A 213 -5.63 -1.37 8.84
N ARG A 214 -5.86 -0.38 9.71
CA ARG A 214 -6.51 -0.61 11.00
C ARG A 214 -8.02 -0.65 10.84
N GLU A 215 -8.60 0.39 10.25
CA GLU A 215 -10.02 0.55 9.94
C GLU A 215 -10.14 1.36 8.64
N GLY A 216 -11.20 1.13 7.85
CA GLY A 216 -11.37 1.66 6.50
C GLY A 216 -11.15 0.61 5.41
N ARG A 217 -11.32 1.03 4.15
CA ARG A 217 -11.11 0.18 2.97
C ARG A 217 -10.37 0.94 1.86
N PRO A 218 -9.04 1.14 1.91
CA PRO A 218 -8.35 1.85 0.84
C PRO A 218 -8.38 1.06 -0.49
N LEU A 219 -8.32 1.77 -1.61
CA LEU A 219 -7.96 1.21 -2.91
C LEU A 219 -6.45 1.38 -3.09
N VAL A 220 -5.74 0.26 -3.26
CA VAL A 220 -4.31 0.22 -3.54
C VAL A 220 -4.11 -0.34 -4.94
N GLU A 221 -3.49 0.42 -5.84
CA GLU A 221 -3.26 -0.07 -7.20
C GLU A 221 -1.96 0.43 -7.84
N LEU A 222 -1.54 -0.21 -8.93
CA LEU A 222 -0.42 0.27 -9.75
C LEU A 222 0.86 0.53 -8.97
N SER A 223 1.11 -0.28 -7.94
CA SER A 223 2.15 -0.03 -6.94
C SER A 223 3.14 -1.19 -6.87
N TYR A 224 4.36 -0.89 -6.42
CA TYR A 224 5.39 -1.88 -6.17
C TYR A 224 5.61 -2.07 -4.68
N PHE A 225 5.79 -3.32 -4.26
CA PHE A 225 6.17 -3.65 -2.90
C PHE A 225 7.23 -4.72 -2.84
N ASP A 226 8.31 -4.50 -2.10
CA ASP A 226 9.33 -5.53 -1.87
C ASP A 226 10.07 -5.33 -0.55
N ASN A 227 10.74 -6.37 -0.06
CA ASN A 227 11.50 -6.36 1.21
C ASN A 227 10.74 -5.73 2.40
N ASN A 228 9.43 -5.93 2.43
CA ASN A 228 8.59 -5.63 3.59
C ASN A 228 8.38 -6.92 4.39
N ARG A 229 7.98 -6.82 5.65
CA ARG A 229 7.44 -8.01 6.34
C ARG A 229 6.08 -8.40 5.79
N HIS A 230 5.15 -7.44 5.72
CA HIS A 230 3.91 -7.52 4.92
C HIS A 230 3.85 -6.29 4.00
N SER A 231 3.52 -6.47 2.74
CA SER A 231 3.32 -5.33 1.84
C SER A 231 1.99 -4.63 2.10
N ILE A 232 0.95 -5.41 2.36
CA ILE A 232 -0.33 -4.90 2.83
C ILE A 232 -0.88 -5.80 3.94
N ALA A 233 -1.28 -5.20 5.06
CA ALA A 233 -1.80 -5.91 6.21
C ALA A 233 -3.07 -5.24 6.75
N GLY A 234 -4.16 -6.01 6.87
CA GLY A 234 -5.38 -5.58 7.56
C GLY A 234 -5.39 -6.05 9.01
N SER A 235 -5.96 -5.26 9.92
CA SER A 235 -6.02 -5.57 11.36
C SER A 235 -7.01 -6.67 11.74
N GLY A 236 -7.91 -7.05 10.83
CA GLY A 236 -8.98 -8.02 11.10
C GLY A 236 -10.22 -7.47 11.78
N ARG A 237 -10.24 -6.19 12.21
CA ARG A 237 -11.42 -5.52 12.77
C ARG A 237 -12.58 -5.49 11.79
N GLU A 238 -13.83 -5.46 12.26
CA GLU A 238 -15.01 -5.58 11.40
C GLU A 238 -15.10 -4.51 10.29
N ASN A 239 -14.58 -3.30 10.52
CA ASN A 239 -14.55 -2.22 9.52
C ASN A 239 -13.24 -2.15 8.73
N CYS A 240 -12.40 -3.19 8.81
CA CYS A 240 -11.13 -3.28 8.09
C CYS A 240 -11.31 -4.11 6.82
N GLY A 241 -10.98 -3.53 5.68
CA GLY A 241 -10.85 -4.23 4.41
C GLY A 241 -9.88 -3.49 3.50
N TYR A 242 -9.70 -3.97 2.28
CA TYR A 242 -8.95 -3.25 1.25
C TYR A 242 -9.14 -3.92 -0.11
N ALA A 243 -8.94 -3.14 -1.17
CA ALA A 243 -8.71 -3.64 -2.50
C ALA A 243 -7.27 -3.40 -2.91
N VAL A 244 -6.59 -4.44 -3.39
CA VAL A 244 -5.25 -4.36 -3.96
C VAL A 244 -5.23 -4.96 -5.35
N ARG A 245 -4.89 -4.15 -6.35
CA ARG A 245 -4.92 -4.58 -7.74
C ARG A 245 -3.84 -4.01 -8.63
N PHE A 246 -3.46 -4.76 -9.67
CA PHE A 246 -2.45 -4.34 -10.64
C PHE A 246 -1.10 -3.94 -9.99
N CYS A 247 -0.79 -4.52 -8.83
CA CYS A 247 0.46 -4.29 -8.12
C CYS A 247 1.47 -5.41 -8.41
N VAL A 248 2.74 -5.09 -8.22
CA VAL A 248 3.85 -6.04 -8.26
C VAL A 248 4.42 -6.21 -6.86
N PHE A 249 4.37 -7.44 -6.36
CA PHE A 249 5.01 -7.83 -5.10
C PHE A 249 6.28 -8.60 -5.43
N GLY A 250 7.42 -8.06 -5.01
CA GLY A 250 8.74 -8.65 -5.20
C GLY A 250 8.96 -9.94 -4.41
N GLY A 251 10.21 -10.38 -4.36
CA GLY A 251 10.60 -11.69 -3.83
C GLY A 251 11.25 -11.67 -2.45
N TYR A 252 11.53 -10.48 -1.91
CA TYR A 252 12.43 -10.29 -0.77
C TYR A 252 11.71 -10.11 0.57
N HIS A 253 10.40 -10.37 0.66
CA HIS A 253 9.66 -10.23 1.91
C HIS A 253 10.20 -11.13 3.02
N THR A 254 10.14 -10.65 4.26
CA THR A 254 10.54 -11.46 5.44
C THR A 254 9.38 -12.38 5.90
N SER A 255 8.14 -12.06 5.52
CA SER A 255 6.96 -12.90 5.72
C SER A 255 6.09 -12.97 4.46
N HIS A 256 4.77 -13.11 4.61
CA HIS A 256 3.80 -13.14 3.50
C HIS A 256 3.46 -11.71 3.08
N ALA A 257 3.23 -11.49 1.78
CA ALA A 257 3.08 -10.14 1.21
C ALA A 257 1.71 -9.52 1.50
N ILE A 258 0.64 -10.29 1.34
CA ILE A 258 -0.75 -9.80 1.49
C ILE A 258 -1.36 -10.51 2.68
N ASP A 259 -1.82 -9.75 3.66
CA ASP A 259 -2.27 -10.29 4.93
C ASP A 259 -3.57 -9.65 5.42
N MET A 260 -4.43 -10.48 5.97
CA MET A 260 -5.56 -10.04 6.79
C MET A 260 -5.45 -10.75 8.12
N HIS A 261 -5.10 -9.99 9.16
CA HIS A 261 -5.07 -10.47 10.53
C HIS A 261 -6.45 -10.95 10.97
N GLY A 262 -6.42 -11.74 12.05
CA GLY A 262 -7.62 -12.02 12.82
C GLY A 262 -7.86 -10.86 13.77
N LYS A 263 -9.13 -10.56 14.03
CA LYS A 263 -9.49 -9.58 15.04
C LYS A 263 -8.90 -10.03 16.38
N HIS A 264 -7.98 -9.24 16.89
CA HIS A 264 -7.36 -9.48 18.17
C HIS A 264 -8.11 -8.72 19.27
N VAL A 265 -8.56 -9.43 20.31
CA VAL A 265 -9.22 -8.86 21.49
C VAL A 265 -8.64 -9.53 22.73
N ASP A 266 -8.16 -8.71 23.67
CA ASP A 266 -7.68 -9.14 25.00
C ASP A 266 -6.67 -10.31 24.98
N GLY A 267 -5.76 -10.31 24.00
CA GLY A 267 -4.73 -11.36 23.88
C GLY A 267 -5.16 -12.58 23.04
N TYR A 268 -6.38 -12.60 22.50
CA TYR A 268 -6.91 -13.73 21.75
C TYR A 268 -7.33 -13.33 20.33
N ASP A 269 -7.02 -14.21 19.37
CA ASP A 269 -7.50 -14.08 18.00
C ASP A 269 -8.93 -14.61 17.89
N LEU A 270 -9.87 -13.73 17.57
CA LEU A 270 -11.19 -14.10 17.15
C LEU A 270 -11.16 -14.58 15.69
N PRO A 271 -12.06 -15.50 15.28
CA PRO A 271 -12.11 -16.01 13.91
C PRO A 271 -12.76 -15.02 12.92
N ILE A 272 -12.47 -13.72 13.06
CA ILE A 272 -12.97 -12.61 12.23
C ILE A 272 -11.78 -12.02 11.50
N ALA A 273 -11.87 -11.83 10.19
CA ALA A 273 -10.77 -11.36 9.34
C ALA A 273 -11.21 -10.18 8.48
N GLY A 274 -11.60 -9.08 9.11
CA GLY A 274 -12.06 -7.90 8.39
C GLY A 274 -13.47 -8.04 7.82
N ASN A 275 -13.86 -7.09 6.98
CA ASN A 275 -15.07 -7.17 6.17
C ASN A 275 -14.82 -7.81 4.81
N ARG A 276 -14.12 -7.10 3.93
CA ARG A 276 -13.94 -7.44 2.52
C ARG A 276 -12.48 -7.31 2.11
N LEU A 277 -11.98 -8.38 1.50
CA LEU A 277 -10.64 -8.45 0.94
C LEU A 277 -10.71 -8.67 -0.56
N GLU A 278 -10.08 -7.79 -1.33
CA GLU A 278 -10.10 -7.82 -2.79
C GLU A 278 -8.66 -7.82 -3.32
N VAL A 279 -8.26 -8.90 -3.98
CA VAL A 279 -6.90 -9.13 -4.48
C VAL A 279 -6.99 -9.50 -5.95
N TYR A 280 -6.78 -8.51 -6.83
CA TYR A 280 -7.02 -8.68 -8.27
C TYR A 280 -5.80 -8.41 -9.12
N ASN A 281 -5.53 -9.27 -10.10
CA ASN A 281 -4.62 -8.93 -11.19
C ASN A 281 -3.21 -8.50 -10.76
N ASN A 282 -2.73 -8.99 -9.61
CA ASN A 282 -1.39 -8.70 -9.12
C ASN A 282 -0.37 -9.72 -9.63
N VAL A 283 0.90 -9.34 -9.66
CA VAL A 283 2.02 -10.27 -9.81
C VAL A 283 2.69 -10.43 -8.45
N VAL A 284 2.82 -11.66 -7.95
CA VAL A 284 3.43 -11.94 -6.65
C VAL A 284 4.57 -12.94 -6.82
N LYS A 285 5.79 -12.43 -6.74
CA LYS A 285 7.02 -13.21 -6.90
C LYS A 285 7.41 -13.99 -5.65
N LEU A 286 6.93 -13.56 -4.49
CA LEU A 286 7.19 -14.18 -3.20
C LEU A 286 6.84 -15.67 -3.20
N ARG A 287 7.80 -16.49 -2.79
CA ARG A 287 7.64 -17.95 -2.60
C ARG A 287 8.25 -18.45 -1.29
N ARG A 288 9.26 -17.75 -0.80
CA ARG A 288 10.02 -18.02 0.40
C ARG A 288 10.33 -16.70 1.07
N SER A 289 10.38 -16.71 2.39
CA SER A 289 10.93 -15.58 3.14
C SER A 289 12.38 -15.41 2.77
N TYR A 290 12.78 -14.18 2.51
CA TYR A 290 14.18 -13.83 2.32
C TYR A 290 15.01 -14.03 3.60
N HIS A 291 14.40 -13.78 4.76
CA HIS A 291 15.08 -13.84 6.06
C HIS A 291 15.39 -15.28 6.50
N ASP A 292 14.41 -16.19 6.44
CA ASP A 292 14.56 -17.56 6.98
C ASP A 292 14.53 -18.68 5.91
N GLY A 293 14.35 -18.32 4.63
CA GLY A 293 14.30 -19.26 3.50
C GLY A 293 13.07 -20.19 3.48
N ARG A 294 12.16 -20.08 4.47
CA ARG A 294 10.98 -20.94 4.59
C ARG A 294 9.93 -20.53 3.58
N HIS A 295 9.15 -21.50 3.11
CA HIS A 295 8.02 -21.24 2.23
C HIS A 295 7.02 -20.25 2.88
N ARG A 296 6.54 -19.30 2.08
CA ARG A 296 5.51 -18.34 2.45
C ARG A 296 4.37 -18.39 1.44
N SER A 297 3.16 -18.26 1.95
CA SER A 297 1.98 -17.98 1.13
C SER A 297 2.04 -16.53 0.68
N ALA A 298 1.55 -16.24 -0.53
CA ALA A 298 1.40 -14.88 -1.02
C ALA A 298 0.32 -14.13 -0.24
N VAL A 299 -0.85 -14.76 -0.07
CA VAL A 299 -2.02 -14.24 0.63
C VAL A 299 -2.29 -15.06 1.88
N LYS A 300 -2.45 -14.39 3.03
CA LYS A 300 -2.84 -15.02 4.29
C LYS A 300 -4.06 -14.33 4.88
N ILE A 301 -5.09 -15.11 5.22
CA ILE A 301 -6.32 -14.62 5.85
C ILE A 301 -6.49 -15.36 7.17
N ARG A 302 -6.60 -14.66 8.30
CA ARG A 302 -6.65 -15.29 9.63
C ARG A 302 -8.03 -15.10 10.24
N GLY A 303 -8.93 -16.05 10.01
CA GLY A 303 -10.34 -15.97 10.39
C GLY A 303 -11.24 -15.85 9.16
N ARG A 304 -12.47 -15.36 9.37
CA ARG A 304 -13.48 -15.24 8.31
C ARG A 304 -13.79 -13.76 8.02
N PRO A 305 -13.58 -13.28 6.78
CA PRO A 305 -14.09 -11.98 6.36
C PRO A 305 -15.62 -11.94 6.46
N THR A 306 -16.18 -10.88 7.04
CA THR A 306 -17.62 -10.80 7.31
C THR A 306 -18.44 -10.65 6.03
N GLU A 307 -17.89 -10.00 5.01
CA GLU A 307 -18.51 -9.79 3.70
C GLU A 307 -17.96 -10.76 2.66
N GLY A 308 -16.65 -10.99 2.63
CA GLY A 308 -16.02 -12.02 1.80
C GLY A 308 -14.59 -11.71 1.37
N ALA A 309 -14.00 -12.61 0.61
CA ALA A 309 -12.68 -12.41 0.00
C ALA A 309 -12.69 -12.85 -1.47
N GLU A 310 -12.06 -12.05 -2.33
CA GLU A 310 -11.89 -12.35 -3.75
C GLU A 310 -10.41 -12.27 -4.11
N ILE A 311 -9.87 -13.36 -4.63
CA ILE A 311 -8.48 -13.49 -5.06
C ILE A 311 -8.50 -14.01 -6.50
N VAL A 312 -8.51 -13.09 -7.46
CA VAL A 312 -8.81 -13.40 -8.87
C VAL A 312 -7.80 -12.79 -9.83
N GLY A 313 -7.40 -13.51 -10.88
CA GLY A 313 -6.56 -12.98 -11.96
C GLY A 313 -5.10 -12.70 -11.59
N ASN A 314 -4.65 -13.16 -10.41
CA ASN A 314 -3.28 -12.92 -9.94
C ASN A 314 -2.31 -13.95 -10.52
N TRP A 315 -1.06 -13.55 -10.69
CA TRP A 315 0.04 -14.46 -10.98
C TRP A 315 0.89 -14.67 -9.73
N PHE A 316 0.78 -15.86 -9.13
CA PHE A 316 1.56 -16.29 -7.98
C PHE A 316 2.73 -17.16 -8.42
N PHE A 317 3.95 -16.85 -7.96
CA PHE A 317 5.10 -17.72 -8.21
C PHE A 317 5.12 -18.96 -7.30
N ASN A 318 4.19 -19.05 -6.34
CA ASN A 318 3.88 -20.28 -5.64
C ASN A 318 3.37 -21.35 -6.63
N GLU A 319 3.84 -22.59 -6.47
CA GLU A 319 3.45 -23.71 -7.35
C GLU A 319 2.10 -24.34 -6.99
N ARG A 320 1.63 -24.16 -5.75
CA ARG A 320 0.37 -24.75 -5.27
C ARG A 320 -0.79 -23.76 -5.36
N SER A 321 -1.82 -24.17 -6.09
CA SER A 321 -3.06 -23.42 -6.31
C SER A 321 -4.14 -23.63 -5.26
N GLU A 322 -4.15 -24.79 -4.60
CA GLU A 322 -5.14 -25.13 -3.59
C GLU A 322 -5.02 -24.21 -2.36
N VAL A 323 -6.15 -23.63 -1.94
CA VAL A 323 -6.26 -22.94 -0.67
C VAL A 323 -5.98 -23.94 0.45
N ASP A 324 -5.03 -23.62 1.31
CA ASP A 324 -4.58 -24.51 2.38
C ASP A 324 -4.70 -23.81 3.74
N ASN A 325 -4.79 -24.57 4.82
CA ASN A 325 -4.76 -24.09 6.21
C ASN A 325 -3.59 -24.67 7.01
N GLU A 326 -2.96 -25.73 6.53
CA GLU A 326 -1.90 -26.50 7.18
C GLU A 326 -0.50 -26.10 6.67
N THR A 327 -0.34 -25.82 5.37
CA THR A 327 0.98 -25.49 4.79
C THR A 327 1.12 -24.04 4.33
N SER A 328 2.35 -23.54 4.31
CA SER A 328 2.73 -22.25 3.73
C SER A 328 3.21 -22.34 2.28
N LYS A 329 3.12 -23.53 1.65
CA LYS A 329 3.48 -23.73 0.25
C LYS A 329 2.42 -23.24 -0.74
N SER A 330 1.15 -23.21 -0.32
CA SER A 330 0.06 -22.68 -1.14
C SER A 330 0.10 -21.17 -1.25
N ALA A 331 -0.25 -20.63 -2.41
CA ALA A 331 -0.31 -19.19 -2.65
C ALA A 331 -1.29 -18.49 -1.70
N VAL A 332 -2.45 -19.10 -1.49
CA VAL A 332 -3.50 -18.60 -0.60
C VAL A 332 -3.61 -19.52 0.60
N ARG A 333 -3.54 -18.92 1.79
CA ARG A 333 -3.72 -19.63 3.06
C ARG A 333 -4.80 -18.96 3.90
N GLN A 334 -5.72 -19.74 4.43
CA GLN A 334 -6.68 -19.24 5.41
C GLN A 334 -6.63 -20.04 6.70
N LEU A 335 -6.43 -19.33 7.81
CA LEU A 335 -6.28 -19.84 9.16
C LEU A 335 -7.53 -19.57 9.99
N HIS A 336 -7.63 -20.27 11.13
CA HIS A 336 -8.65 -20.04 12.17
C HIS A 336 -10.10 -20.07 11.65
N ALA A 337 -10.34 -20.79 10.56
CA ALA A 337 -11.64 -21.01 9.97
C ALA A 337 -11.76 -22.48 9.50
N PRO A 338 -12.88 -23.19 9.76
CA PRO A 338 -13.06 -24.54 9.26
C PRO A 338 -13.17 -24.53 7.73
N LYS A 339 -12.76 -25.58 7.02
CA LYS A 339 -12.79 -25.61 5.53
C LYS A 339 -14.16 -25.25 4.92
N ARG A 340 -15.27 -25.54 5.60
CA ARG A 340 -16.63 -25.12 5.19
C ARG A 340 -16.85 -23.58 5.16
N ALA A 341 -16.01 -22.81 5.84
CA ALA A 341 -16.05 -21.35 5.88
C ALA A 341 -15.46 -20.69 4.62
N TYR A 342 -14.80 -21.46 3.74
CA TYR A 342 -14.37 -21.02 2.40
C TYR A 342 -15.54 -20.56 1.51
N ARG A 343 -16.80 -20.76 1.90
CA ARG A 343 -17.99 -20.36 1.14
C ARG A 343 -18.13 -18.84 0.91
N LYS A 344 -17.41 -18.00 1.65
CA LYS A 344 -17.35 -16.54 1.40
C LYS A 344 -16.04 -16.11 0.72
N MET A 345 -15.30 -17.05 0.14
CA MET A 345 -14.05 -16.78 -0.55
C MET A 345 -14.11 -17.30 -1.98
N ARG A 346 -13.81 -16.43 -2.94
CA ARG A 346 -13.63 -16.77 -4.36
C ARG A 346 -12.14 -16.74 -4.68
N VAL A 347 -11.61 -17.88 -5.11
CA VAL A 347 -10.25 -18.01 -5.66
C VAL A 347 -10.39 -18.58 -7.05
N ALA A 348 -10.15 -17.76 -8.08
CA ALA A 348 -10.42 -18.11 -9.47
C ALA A 348 -9.40 -17.45 -10.40
N ASP A 349 -9.20 -18.02 -11.59
CA ASP A 349 -8.47 -17.39 -12.70
C ASP A 349 -7.04 -16.92 -12.36
N ASN A 350 -6.43 -17.50 -11.31
CA ASN A 350 -5.05 -17.21 -10.94
C ASN A 350 -4.09 -18.15 -11.68
N VAL A 351 -2.89 -17.66 -11.95
CA VAL A 351 -1.77 -18.44 -12.49
C VAL A 351 -0.75 -18.74 -11.42
N TYR A 352 -0.15 -19.92 -11.50
CA TYR A 352 0.74 -20.48 -10.49
C TYR A 352 2.05 -20.95 -11.13
N GLY A 353 3.16 -20.73 -10.42
CA GLY A 353 4.50 -21.10 -10.88
C GLY A 353 5.17 -20.03 -11.75
N ILE A 354 6.46 -20.26 -12.04
CA ILE A 354 7.35 -19.32 -12.74
C ILE A 354 7.33 -19.45 -14.27
N ASP A 355 6.75 -20.52 -14.80
CA ASP A 355 6.85 -20.82 -16.23
C ASP A 355 6.04 -19.83 -17.08
N ARG A 356 6.74 -19.20 -18.04
CA ARG A 356 6.25 -18.13 -18.92
C ARG A 356 5.38 -18.64 -20.07
N SER A 357 5.08 -19.94 -20.15
CA SER A 357 4.16 -20.52 -21.15
C SER A 357 2.69 -20.07 -20.99
N ALA A 358 2.44 -19.04 -20.19
CA ALA A 358 1.16 -18.39 -19.94
C ALA A 358 0.67 -17.53 -21.12
N GLU A 359 0.51 -18.14 -22.30
CA GLU A 359 -0.49 -17.69 -23.30
C GLU A 359 -1.94 -17.81 -22.78
N ARG A 360 -2.13 -18.25 -21.52
CA ARG A 360 -3.41 -18.50 -20.88
C ARG A 360 -3.93 -17.36 -20.00
N VAL A 361 -3.17 -16.29 -19.81
CA VAL A 361 -3.69 -15.11 -19.11
C VAL A 361 -4.06 -14.08 -20.15
N ASP A 362 -5.37 -13.90 -20.36
CA ASP A 362 -5.82 -12.65 -20.93
C ASP A 362 -5.57 -11.55 -19.90
N LEU A 363 -4.36 -10.98 -19.95
CA LEU A 363 -3.93 -9.89 -19.10
C LEU A 363 -4.69 -8.60 -19.41
N THR A 364 -5.57 -8.58 -20.42
CA THR A 364 -6.40 -7.44 -20.80
C THR A 364 -7.83 -7.52 -20.26
N ALA A 365 -8.18 -8.62 -19.60
CA ALA A 365 -9.51 -8.80 -19.01
C ALA A 365 -9.70 -7.89 -17.79
N GLU A 366 -10.53 -6.86 -17.96
CA GLU A 366 -11.08 -6.08 -16.85
C GLU A 366 -11.88 -7.01 -15.92
N PRO A 367 -11.60 -7.03 -14.61
CA PRO A 367 -12.49 -7.70 -13.68
C PRO A 367 -13.86 -7.04 -13.74
N ASP A 368 -14.93 -7.80 -13.53
CA ASP A 368 -16.27 -7.22 -13.34
C ASP A 368 -16.29 -6.43 -12.02
N LEU A 369 -15.98 -5.13 -12.13
CA LEU A 369 -15.96 -4.18 -11.02
C LEU A 369 -17.37 -3.75 -10.58
N SER A 370 -18.45 -4.30 -11.14
CA SER A 370 -19.82 -3.99 -10.71
C SER A 370 -20.13 -4.38 -9.26
N LEU A 371 -19.23 -5.11 -8.60
CA LEU A 371 -19.28 -5.42 -7.17
C LEU A 371 -18.55 -4.40 -6.28
N ALA A 372 -17.84 -3.42 -6.86
CA ALA A 372 -17.11 -2.39 -6.12
C ALA A 372 -17.92 -1.09 -5.89
N ASP A 373 -19.01 -0.88 -6.64
CA ASP A 373 -19.79 0.36 -6.61
C ASP A 373 -21.19 0.18 -6.00
N ALA A 374 -21.30 0.44 -4.70
CA ALA A 374 -22.48 1.07 -4.13
C ALA A 374 -22.17 1.68 -2.74
N PRO A 375 -21.91 3.00 -2.65
CA PRO A 375 -22.16 3.72 -1.42
C PRO A 375 -23.68 3.73 -1.17
N SER A 376 -24.13 2.99 -0.17
CA SER A 376 -25.49 3.15 0.35
C SER A 376 -25.57 4.47 1.11
N GLY A 377 -26.19 5.49 0.52
CA GLY A 377 -26.67 6.66 1.26
C GLY A 377 -26.32 8.01 0.66
N THR A 378 -27.23 8.51 -0.19
CA THR A 378 -27.62 9.92 -0.27
C THR A 378 -26.55 11.01 -0.19
N ALA A 379 -25.95 11.34 -1.34
CA ALA A 379 -25.78 12.73 -1.82
C ALA A 379 -25.10 12.76 -3.21
N SER A 380 -25.79 12.30 -4.27
CA SER A 380 -25.39 12.64 -5.64
C SER A 380 -26.53 13.41 -6.34
N ARG A 381 -26.56 14.72 -6.10
CA ARG A 381 -27.19 15.67 -7.01
C ARG A 381 -26.18 16.76 -7.32
N SER A 382 -25.36 16.52 -8.35
CA SER A 382 -24.96 17.52 -9.36
C SER A 382 -23.67 17.11 -10.11
N LEU A 383 -23.71 15.99 -10.84
CA LEU A 383 -22.72 15.77 -11.92
C LEU A 383 -23.32 14.93 -13.08
N LEU A 384 -24.61 15.14 -13.34
CA LEU A 384 -25.37 14.52 -14.44
C LEU A 384 -25.97 15.60 -15.36
N GLY A 385 -25.21 16.68 -15.58
CA GLY A 385 -25.62 17.82 -16.40
C GLY A 385 -24.87 17.99 -17.73
N ALA A 386 -23.81 17.21 -18.01
CA ALA A 386 -22.94 17.53 -19.14
C ALA A 386 -22.38 16.32 -19.90
N VAL A 387 -23.18 15.29 -20.20
CA VAL A 387 -22.89 14.38 -21.33
C VAL A 387 -24.21 13.87 -21.94
N ARG A 388 -24.83 14.72 -22.77
CA ARG A 388 -25.73 14.29 -23.87
C ARG A 388 -25.46 15.16 -25.10
N SER A 389 -24.25 15.02 -25.64
CA SER A 389 -24.01 15.05 -27.07
C SER A 389 -22.76 14.25 -27.36
N LEU A 390 -22.94 13.19 -28.15
CA LEU A 390 -21.96 12.18 -28.56
C LEU A 390 -21.68 11.14 -27.47
N LEU A 391 -22.47 10.09 -27.60
CA LEU A 391 -22.67 8.96 -26.69
C LEU A 391 -21.36 8.27 -26.29
#